data_AF-A0A359EIP5-F1
#
_entry.id   AF-A0A359EIP5-F1
#
_cell.length_a   1.000
_cell.length_b   1.000
_cell.length_c   1.000
_cell.angle_alpha   90.00
_cell.angle_beta   90.00
_cell.angle_gamma   90.00
#
_symmetry.space_group_name_H-M   'P 1'
#
loop_
_entity.id
_entity.type
_entity.pdbx_description
1 polymer ?
#
loop_
_entity_poly.entity_id
_entity_poly.type
_entity_poly.pdbx_seq_one_letter_code
_entity_poly.pdbx_strand_id
1 'polypeptide(L)'
;MNVKKLIIAALLCLGGVMVFVLGSPYYRTFPTNWNLRYYLALVTFFLLLALVFKRVNSLARYSPAAYALFIAASALLFLKIGILNIPSNEVNPLQEIALDKLSQFLHVVSAILVLTLLGGDNLKSIFIRKGNWKYGLKFGLISFASFAVLGVILQWEARGMFANLPAALPWLLLFVFSNSIMEELWLRAIFLKKYEVLLGRWAAILVTALVFGTSHVFATYDFPGGGLVFGVVVFVLGLVGAQAMFKEDGLIGPVLFHAGYDLVIIIPILNSL
;
A
#
# COMPACT_ATOMS: atom_id res chain seq x y z
N MET A 1 -21.16 2.44 -16.67
CA MET A 1 -20.59 1.09 -16.47
C MET A 1 -21.73 0.07 -16.46
N ASN A 2 -21.67 -1.03 -17.22
CA ASN A 2 -22.74 -2.05 -17.19
C ASN A 2 -22.77 -2.75 -15.81
N VAL A 3 -23.96 -3.12 -15.32
CA VAL A 3 -24.24 -3.86 -14.08
C VAL A 3 -23.23 -4.98 -13.81
N LYS A 4 -22.86 -5.80 -14.81
CA LYS A 4 -21.86 -6.87 -14.62
C LYS A 4 -20.50 -6.35 -14.14
N LYS A 5 -20.02 -5.25 -14.71
CA LYS A 5 -18.74 -4.63 -14.29
C LYS A 5 -18.85 -3.99 -12.91
N LEU A 6 -20.00 -3.45 -12.56
CA LEU A 6 -20.26 -2.92 -11.22
C LEU A 6 -20.17 -4.03 -10.16
N ILE A 7 -20.79 -5.19 -10.42
CA ILE A 7 -20.72 -6.35 -9.53
C ILE A 7 -19.27 -6.82 -9.37
N ILE A 8 -18.51 -6.95 -10.48
CA ILE A 8 -17.09 -7.33 -10.40
C ILE A 8 -16.29 -6.30 -9.60
N ALA A 9 -16.51 -5.00 -9.83
CA ALA A 9 -15.82 -3.94 -9.08
C ALA A 9 -16.14 -4.03 -7.57
N ALA A 10 -17.39 -4.27 -7.21
CA ALA A 10 -17.80 -4.45 -5.82
C ALA A 10 -17.14 -5.68 -5.18
N LEU A 11 -17.08 -6.81 -5.89
CA LEU A 11 -16.40 -8.03 -5.40
C LEU A 11 -14.90 -7.85 -5.22
N LEU A 12 -14.23 -7.14 -6.14
CA LEU A 12 -12.80 -6.83 -6.02
C LEU A 12 -12.53 -5.86 -4.88
N CYS A 13 -13.40 -4.85 -4.70
CA CYS A 13 -13.34 -3.94 -3.57
C CYS A 13 -13.52 -4.69 -2.25
N LEU A 14 -14.52 -5.59 -2.17
CA LEU A 14 -14.74 -6.44 -1.00
C LEU A 14 -13.53 -7.32 -0.71
N GLY A 15 -12.90 -7.91 -1.73
CA GLY A 15 -11.66 -8.67 -1.57
C GLY A 15 -10.54 -7.82 -0.98
N GLY A 16 -10.39 -6.58 -1.47
CA GLY A 16 -9.45 -5.60 -0.90
C GLY A 16 -9.78 -5.26 0.56
N VAL A 17 -11.04 -5.01 0.91
CA VAL A 17 -11.49 -4.73 2.28
C VAL A 17 -11.22 -5.92 3.21
N MET A 18 -11.45 -7.15 2.75
CA MET A 18 -11.16 -8.36 3.53
C MET A 18 -9.67 -8.44 3.90
N VAL A 19 -8.78 -8.07 2.98
CA VAL A 19 -7.33 -8.05 3.21
C VAL A 19 -6.94 -6.83 4.05
N PHE A 20 -7.18 -5.61 3.55
CA PHE A 20 -6.57 -4.40 4.08
C PHE A 20 -7.36 -3.69 5.18
N VAL A 21 -8.63 -4.03 5.39
CA VAL A 21 -9.43 -3.50 6.50
C VAL A 21 -9.57 -4.54 7.60
N LEU A 22 -10.22 -5.65 7.27
CA LEU A 22 -10.48 -6.73 8.22
C LEU A 22 -9.19 -7.48 8.60
N GLY A 23 -8.20 -7.50 7.71
CA GLY A 23 -6.91 -8.12 7.97
C GLY A 23 -5.81 -7.16 8.42
N SER A 24 -6.10 -5.86 8.55
CA SER A 24 -5.08 -4.86 8.91
C SER A 24 -4.34 -5.23 10.20
N PRO A 25 -3.00 -5.13 10.23
CA PRO A 25 -2.18 -5.20 11.44
C PRO A 25 -1.96 -3.82 12.07
N TYR A 26 -2.59 -2.75 11.60
CA TYR A 26 -2.30 -1.39 12.10
C TYR A 26 -3.31 -0.90 13.14
N TYR A 27 -4.39 -1.64 13.36
CA TYR A 27 -5.43 -1.34 14.36
C TYR A 27 -6.12 -2.62 14.82
N ARG A 28 -6.98 -2.52 15.84
CA ARG A 28 -7.69 -3.66 16.44
C ARG A 28 -9.21 -3.48 16.49
N THR A 29 -9.77 -2.72 15.54
CA THR A 29 -11.20 -2.42 15.46
C THR A 29 -12.06 -3.66 15.22
N PHE A 30 -11.55 -4.65 14.48
CA PHE A 30 -12.25 -5.89 14.13
C PHE A 30 -11.57 -7.10 14.78
N PRO A 31 -12.34 -8.15 15.16
CA PRO A 31 -11.78 -9.38 15.75
C PRO A 31 -10.87 -10.18 14.80
N THR A 32 -10.90 -9.83 13.51
CA THR A 32 -10.06 -10.39 12.45
C THR A 32 -8.70 -9.70 12.34
N ASN A 33 -8.54 -8.49 12.89
CA ASN A 33 -7.26 -7.79 12.91
C ASN A 33 -6.26 -8.57 13.78
N TRP A 34 -5.01 -8.66 13.35
CA TRP A 34 -3.93 -9.42 14.03
C TRP A 34 -4.19 -10.92 14.24
N ASN A 35 -5.20 -11.49 13.59
CA ASN A 35 -5.66 -12.85 13.82
C ASN A 35 -5.02 -13.85 12.84
N LEU A 36 -4.16 -14.73 13.36
CA LEU A 36 -3.45 -15.73 12.54
C LEU A 36 -4.42 -16.68 11.81
N ARG A 37 -5.51 -17.10 12.45
CA ARG A 37 -6.49 -18.01 11.84
C ARG A 37 -7.19 -17.32 10.67
N TYR A 38 -7.51 -16.03 10.82
CA TYR A 38 -8.08 -15.23 9.75
C TYR A 38 -7.12 -15.11 8.56
N TYR A 39 -5.84 -14.85 8.79
CA TYR A 39 -4.84 -14.77 7.71
C TYR A 39 -4.66 -16.10 6.97
N LEU A 40 -4.56 -17.22 7.70
CA LEU A 40 -4.50 -18.55 7.09
C LEU A 40 -5.75 -18.85 6.25
N ALA A 41 -6.93 -18.48 6.76
CA ALA A 41 -8.19 -18.64 6.04
C ALA A 41 -8.23 -17.78 4.76
N LEU A 42 -7.83 -16.51 4.82
CA LEU A 42 -7.78 -15.62 3.65
C LEU A 42 -6.83 -16.11 2.57
N VAL A 43 -5.61 -16.50 2.95
CA VAL A 43 -4.59 -17.03 2.03
C VAL A 43 -5.13 -18.27 1.33
N THR A 44 -5.67 -19.22 2.10
CA THR A 44 -6.25 -20.45 1.57
C THR A 44 -7.43 -20.15 0.65
N PHE A 45 -8.34 -19.27 1.07
CA PHE A 45 -9.52 -18.89 0.30
C PHE A 45 -9.15 -18.29 -1.07
N PHE A 46 -8.29 -17.28 -1.11
CA PHE A 46 -7.93 -16.64 -2.38
C PHE A 46 -7.06 -17.53 -3.27
N LEU A 47 -6.22 -18.39 -2.69
CA LEU A 47 -5.47 -19.39 -3.47
C LEU A 47 -6.43 -20.38 -4.15
N LEU A 48 -7.35 -20.97 -3.38
CA LEU A 48 -8.34 -21.89 -3.92
C LEU A 48 -9.20 -21.21 -4.97
N LEU A 49 -9.64 -19.96 -4.73
CA LEU A 49 -10.41 -19.19 -5.69
C LEU A 49 -9.64 -18.97 -7.00
N ALA A 50 -8.37 -18.59 -6.92
CA ALA A 50 -7.51 -18.41 -8.09
C ALA A 50 -7.35 -19.72 -8.89
N LEU A 51 -7.16 -20.85 -8.19
CA LEU A 51 -7.01 -22.18 -8.81
C LEU A 51 -8.31 -22.68 -9.45
N VAL A 52 -9.45 -22.52 -8.78
CA VAL A 52 -10.77 -22.89 -9.31
C VAL A 52 -11.09 -22.04 -10.53
N PHE A 53 -10.90 -20.72 -10.46
CA PHE A 53 -11.12 -19.85 -11.61
C PHE A 53 -10.24 -20.23 -12.79
N LYS A 54 -8.96 -20.59 -12.56
CA LYS A 54 -8.05 -21.02 -13.63
C LYS A 54 -8.53 -22.28 -14.36
N ARG A 55 -9.19 -23.21 -13.65
CA ARG A 55 -9.67 -24.48 -14.22
C ARG A 55 -11.01 -24.35 -14.96
N VAL A 56 -11.85 -23.39 -14.59
CA VAL A 56 -13.17 -23.22 -15.18
C VAL A 56 -13.10 -22.18 -16.31
N ASN A 57 -13.29 -22.62 -17.56
CA ASN A 57 -13.13 -21.77 -18.76
C ASN A 57 -13.89 -20.43 -18.69
N SER A 58 -15.12 -20.43 -18.17
CA SER A 58 -15.94 -19.22 -18.05
C SER A 58 -15.43 -18.23 -16.98
N LEU A 59 -14.59 -18.70 -16.03
CA LEU A 59 -14.06 -17.92 -14.92
C LEU A 59 -12.55 -17.65 -15.03
N ALA A 60 -11.84 -18.28 -15.97
CA ALA A 60 -10.39 -18.17 -16.13
C ALA A 60 -9.88 -16.72 -16.16
N ARG A 61 -10.64 -15.82 -16.78
CA ARG A 61 -10.33 -14.37 -16.83
C ARG A 61 -10.21 -13.70 -15.45
N TYR A 62 -10.86 -14.22 -14.40
CA TYR A 62 -10.83 -13.65 -13.05
C TYR A 62 -9.69 -14.22 -12.19
N SER A 63 -9.06 -15.31 -12.62
CA SER A 63 -7.98 -15.98 -11.88
C SER A 63 -6.82 -15.04 -11.53
N PRO A 64 -6.33 -14.17 -12.44
CA PRO A 64 -5.26 -13.23 -12.08
C PRO A 64 -5.63 -12.29 -10.94
N ALA A 65 -6.87 -11.75 -10.93
CA ALA A 65 -7.32 -10.84 -9.89
C ALA A 65 -7.47 -11.55 -8.52
N ALA A 66 -7.96 -12.80 -8.52
CA ALA A 66 -7.99 -13.62 -7.31
C ALA A 66 -6.58 -13.97 -6.82
N TYR A 67 -5.65 -14.25 -7.74
CA TYR A 67 -4.25 -14.52 -7.40
C TYR A 67 -3.56 -13.29 -6.79
N ALA A 68 -3.85 -12.08 -7.27
CA ALA A 68 -3.35 -10.85 -6.66
C ALA A 68 -3.84 -10.67 -5.21
N LEU A 69 -5.10 -11.01 -4.92
CA LEU A 69 -5.63 -11.01 -3.55
C LEU A 69 -4.96 -12.07 -2.67
N PHE A 70 -4.63 -13.24 -3.24
CA PHE A 70 -3.80 -14.26 -2.57
C PHE A 70 -2.40 -13.73 -2.23
N ILE A 71 -1.72 -13.05 -3.16
CA ILE A 71 -0.42 -12.43 -2.90
C ILE A 71 -0.56 -11.43 -1.74
N ALA A 72 -1.57 -10.58 -1.78
CA ALA A 72 -1.80 -9.57 -0.76
C ALA A 72 -2.06 -10.17 0.63
N ALA A 73 -2.92 -11.20 0.71
CA ALA A 73 -3.18 -11.93 1.95
C ALA A 73 -1.95 -12.71 2.46
N SER A 74 -1.12 -13.22 1.55
CA SER A 74 0.12 -13.94 1.92
C SER A 74 1.15 -13.00 2.50
N ALA A 75 1.24 -11.77 2.00
CA ALA A 75 2.07 -10.73 2.59
C ALA A 75 1.62 -10.37 4.02
N LEU A 76 0.31 -10.30 4.29
CA LEU A 76 -0.22 -10.13 5.66
C LEU A 76 0.17 -11.28 6.58
N LEU A 77 0.01 -12.52 6.09
CA LEU A 77 0.39 -13.69 6.86
C LEU A 77 1.88 -13.69 7.16
N PHE A 78 2.73 -13.37 6.17
CA PHE A 78 4.17 -13.38 6.36
C PHE A 78 4.61 -12.30 7.36
N LEU A 79 4.02 -11.11 7.26
CA LEU A 79 4.22 -10.04 8.23
C LEU A 79 3.83 -10.48 9.66
N LYS A 80 2.70 -11.18 9.81
CA LYS A 80 2.25 -11.69 11.12
C LYS A 80 3.18 -12.73 11.73
N ILE A 81 3.84 -13.56 10.90
CA ILE A 81 4.80 -14.55 11.39
C ILE A 81 6.06 -13.86 11.90
N GLY A 82 6.48 -12.74 11.29
CA GLY A 82 7.54 -11.88 11.82
C GLY A 82 8.95 -12.45 11.70
N ILE A 83 9.21 -13.30 10.68
CA ILE A 83 10.53 -13.95 10.49
C ILE A 83 11.64 -12.93 10.21
N LEU A 84 11.30 -11.82 9.57
CA LEU A 84 12.23 -10.74 9.21
C LEU A 84 12.09 -9.53 10.16
N ASN A 85 11.59 -9.75 11.37
CA ASN A 85 11.50 -8.71 12.40
C ASN A 85 12.90 -8.19 12.71
N ILE A 86 13.08 -6.87 12.59
CA ILE A 86 14.31 -6.19 13.00
C ILE A 86 14.08 -5.75 14.45
N PRO A 87 14.73 -6.38 15.44
CA PRO A 87 14.62 -5.92 16.81
C PRO A 87 15.23 -4.53 16.92
N SER A 88 14.51 -3.61 17.55
CA SER A 88 15.04 -2.29 17.91
C SER A 88 14.92 -2.12 19.42
N ASN A 89 16.02 -1.73 20.05
CA ASN A 89 16.05 -1.28 21.44
C ASN A 89 16.31 0.23 21.49
N GLU A 90 15.96 0.94 20.40
CA GLU A 90 16.27 2.35 20.24
C GLU A 90 15.37 3.19 21.13
N VAL A 91 15.96 4.13 21.86
CA VAL A 91 15.20 5.10 22.69
C VAL A 91 14.60 6.21 21.81
N ASN A 92 15.05 6.32 20.55
CA ASN A 92 14.60 7.34 19.61
C ASN A 92 13.38 6.85 18.81
N PRO A 93 12.18 7.45 18.97
CA PRO A 93 10.96 6.99 18.30
C PRO A 93 11.04 6.98 16.77
N LEU A 94 11.80 7.92 16.17
CA LEU A 94 11.98 7.98 14.72
C LEU A 94 12.83 6.81 14.19
N GLN A 95 13.84 6.39 14.94
CA GLN A 95 14.67 5.24 14.56
C GLN A 95 13.88 3.95 14.72
N GLU A 96 13.17 3.81 15.85
CA GLU A 96 12.30 2.67 16.13
C GLU A 96 11.28 2.45 15.01
N ILE A 97 10.52 3.50 14.65
CA ILE A 97 9.51 3.36 13.60
C ILE A 97 10.11 3.13 12.20
N ALA A 98 11.28 3.73 11.91
CA ALA A 98 11.95 3.50 10.64
C ALA A 98 12.42 2.05 10.50
N LEU A 99 12.94 1.45 11.58
CA LEU A 99 13.36 0.04 11.62
C LEU A 99 12.16 -0.92 11.60
N ASP A 100 11.10 -0.63 12.34
CA ASP A 100 9.85 -1.39 12.27
C ASP A 100 9.29 -1.37 10.84
N LYS A 101 9.21 -0.18 10.23
CA LYS A 101 8.70 -0.04 8.86
C LYS A 101 9.59 -0.73 7.83
N LEU A 102 10.92 -0.67 8.00
CA LEU A 102 11.86 -1.43 7.17
C LEU A 102 11.61 -2.95 7.30
N SER A 103 11.36 -3.45 8.51
CA SER A 103 10.99 -4.85 8.70
C SER A 103 9.70 -5.20 7.96
N GLN A 104 8.66 -4.38 8.06
CA GLN A 104 7.40 -4.59 7.32
C GLN A 104 7.64 -4.62 5.81
N PHE A 105 8.45 -3.69 5.30
CA PHE A 105 8.86 -3.65 3.90
C PHE A 105 9.53 -4.97 3.46
N LEU A 106 10.48 -5.48 4.25
CA LEU A 106 11.19 -6.73 3.94
C LEU A 106 10.23 -7.92 3.84
N HIS A 107 9.22 -8.01 4.72
CA HIS A 107 8.20 -9.06 4.65
C HIS A 107 7.32 -8.90 3.41
N VAL A 108 6.67 -7.76 3.27
CA VAL A 108 5.62 -7.55 2.26
C VAL A 108 6.21 -7.58 0.85
N VAL A 109 7.31 -6.86 0.62
CA VAL A 109 7.91 -6.76 -0.72
C VAL A 109 8.49 -8.10 -1.15
N SER A 110 9.18 -8.83 -0.27
CA SER A 110 9.71 -10.15 -0.63
C SER A 110 8.59 -11.15 -0.96
N ALA A 111 7.51 -11.19 -0.18
CA ALA A 111 6.34 -12.02 -0.48
C ALA A 111 5.71 -11.67 -1.83
N ILE A 112 5.55 -10.37 -2.13
CA ILE A 112 5.03 -9.91 -3.42
C ILE A 112 5.93 -10.37 -4.57
N LEU A 113 7.24 -10.14 -4.48
CA LEU A 113 8.18 -10.49 -5.55
C LEU A 113 8.21 -12.00 -5.79
N VAL A 114 8.37 -12.80 -4.73
CA VAL A 114 8.45 -14.27 -4.81
C VAL A 114 7.15 -14.83 -5.38
N LEU A 115 5.99 -14.45 -4.84
CA LEU A 115 4.72 -15.01 -5.30
C LEU A 115 4.32 -14.51 -6.69
N THR A 116 4.70 -13.28 -7.08
CA THR A 116 4.52 -12.82 -8.46
C THR A 116 5.27 -13.72 -9.44
N LEU A 117 6.54 -14.02 -9.15
CA LEU A 117 7.38 -14.87 -10.01
C LEU A 117 6.91 -16.34 -10.00
N LEU A 118 6.55 -16.88 -8.83
CA LEU A 118 5.99 -18.24 -8.72
C LEU A 118 4.65 -18.40 -9.44
N GLY A 119 3.87 -17.32 -9.54
CA GLY A 119 2.63 -17.27 -10.31
C GLY A 119 2.84 -17.31 -11.83
N GLY A 120 4.09 -17.23 -12.30
CA GLY A 120 4.45 -17.15 -13.72
C GLY A 120 4.36 -15.73 -14.31
N ASP A 121 4.07 -14.74 -13.48
CA ASP A 121 4.12 -13.33 -13.88
C ASP A 121 5.57 -12.83 -13.85
N ASN A 122 5.82 -11.70 -14.51
CA ASN A 122 7.11 -10.99 -14.44
C ASN A 122 6.97 -9.66 -13.70
N LEU A 123 8.10 -9.07 -13.33
CA LEU A 123 8.15 -7.79 -12.60
C LEU A 123 7.46 -6.61 -13.33
N LYS A 124 7.37 -6.66 -14.67
CA LYS A 124 6.66 -5.64 -15.47
C LYS A 124 5.15 -5.68 -15.23
N SER A 125 4.60 -6.81 -14.80
CA SER A 125 3.17 -6.97 -14.48
C SER A 125 2.76 -6.18 -13.22
N ILE A 126 3.74 -5.84 -12.37
CA ILE A 126 3.59 -5.06 -11.15
C ILE A 126 4.38 -3.74 -11.22
N PHE A 127 4.51 -3.18 -12.43
CA PHE A 127 5.12 -1.87 -12.70
C PHE A 127 6.60 -1.72 -12.30
N ILE A 128 7.29 -2.81 -11.94
CA ILE A 128 8.75 -2.81 -11.77
C ILE A 128 9.38 -2.94 -13.16
N ARG A 129 9.50 -1.79 -13.81
CA ARG A 129 10.11 -1.60 -15.13
C ARG A 129 10.47 -0.12 -15.33
N LYS A 130 11.27 0.16 -16.36
CA LYS A 130 11.70 1.54 -16.69
C LYS A 130 10.55 2.49 -17.05
N GLY A 131 9.49 2.01 -17.70
CA GLY A 131 8.37 2.85 -18.14
C GLY A 131 8.80 4.17 -18.82
N ASN A 132 8.02 5.23 -18.58
CA ASN A 132 8.37 6.62 -18.83
C ASN A 132 8.99 7.25 -17.57
N TRP A 133 10.17 6.75 -17.18
CA TRP A 133 10.91 7.20 -15.99
C TRP A 133 11.14 8.72 -15.93
N LYS A 134 11.22 9.42 -17.07
CA LYS A 134 11.35 10.90 -17.10
C LYS A 134 10.10 11.57 -16.54
N TYR A 135 8.92 11.11 -16.97
CA TYR A 135 7.66 11.57 -16.39
C TYR A 135 7.57 11.21 -14.91
N GLY A 136 7.89 9.96 -14.57
CA GLY A 136 7.89 9.46 -13.19
C GLY A 136 8.75 10.29 -12.26
N LEU A 137 10.01 10.54 -12.61
CA LEU A 137 10.91 11.39 -11.84
C LEU A 137 10.42 12.83 -11.75
N LYS A 138 9.99 13.44 -12.86
CA LYS A 138 9.53 14.84 -12.83
C LYS A 138 8.30 14.99 -11.92
N PHE A 139 7.29 14.15 -12.12
CA PHE A 139 6.08 14.18 -11.30
C PHE A 139 6.39 13.86 -9.83
N GLY A 140 7.15 12.80 -9.60
CA GLY A 140 7.53 12.32 -8.28
C GLY A 140 8.35 13.34 -7.49
N LEU A 141 9.45 13.86 -8.06
CA LEU A 141 10.32 14.81 -7.38
C LEU A 141 9.63 16.14 -7.09
N ILE A 142 8.83 16.66 -8.04
CA ILE A 142 8.05 17.88 -7.81
C ILE A 142 7.09 17.65 -6.65
N SER A 143 6.34 16.55 -6.67
CA SER A 143 5.37 16.25 -5.61
C SER A 143 6.04 16.01 -4.26
N PHE A 144 7.14 15.25 -4.23
CA PHE A 144 7.93 14.99 -3.03
C PHE A 144 8.41 16.31 -2.41
N ALA A 145 9.01 17.20 -3.21
CA ALA A 145 9.47 18.49 -2.74
C ALA A 145 8.31 19.38 -2.26
N SER A 146 7.18 19.40 -2.98
CA SER A 146 5.99 20.15 -2.57
C SER A 146 5.43 19.67 -1.23
N PHE A 147 5.33 18.36 -1.03
CA PHE A 147 4.88 17.81 0.25
C PHE A 147 5.90 17.96 1.37
N ALA A 148 7.20 17.90 1.08
CA ALA A 148 8.24 18.18 2.07
C ALA A 148 8.11 19.62 2.59
N VAL A 149 7.95 20.60 1.69
CA VAL A 149 7.69 22.00 2.06
C VAL A 149 6.39 22.12 2.86
N LEU A 150 5.33 21.46 2.41
CA LEU A 150 4.04 21.46 3.11
C LEU A 150 4.15 20.86 4.52
N GLY A 151 4.88 19.75 4.69
CA GLY A 151 5.13 19.10 5.97
C GLY A 151 5.82 20.06 6.94
N VAL A 152 6.87 20.75 6.49
CA VAL A 152 7.58 21.76 7.31
C VAL A 152 6.66 22.92 7.72
N ILE A 153 5.80 23.39 6.82
CA ILE A 153 4.86 24.49 7.09
C ILE A 153 3.76 24.05 8.07
N LEU A 154 3.14 22.90 7.83
CA LEU A 154 1.99 22.42 8.61
C LEU A 154 2.40 21.88 9.99
N GLN A 155 3.63 21.39 10.13
CA GLN A 155 4.14 20.78 11.36
C GLN A 155 5.14 21.70 12.08
N TRP A 156 5.02 23.01 11.89
CA TRP A 156 5.94 24.03 12.38
C TRP A 156 6.13 24.04 13.91
N GLU A 157 5.16 23.51 14.68
CA GLU A 157 5.26 23.37 16.14
C GLU A 157 6.10 22.16 16.58
N ALA A 158 6.38 21.20 15.69
CA ALA A 158 7.20 20.01 15.94
C ALA A 158 8.71 20.26 15.80
N ARG A 159 9.16 21.49 16.14
CA ARG A 159 10.51 22.01 15.86
C ARG A 159 11.65 21.12 16.33
N GLY A 160 11.47 20.32 17.38
CA GLY A 160 12.52 19.47 17.94
C GLY A 160 13.10 18.46 16.94
N MET A 161 12.27 17.92 16.04
CA MET A 161 12.71 16.92 15.05
C MET A 161 13.41 17.53 13.85
N PHE A 162 12.92 18.68 13.38
CA PHE A 162 13.55 19.43 12.30
C PHE A 162 14.78 20.26 12.78
N ALA A 163 14.91 20.50 14.08
CA ALA A 163 16.05 21.21 14.67
C ALA A 163 17.38 20.48 14.45
N ASN A 164 17.39 19.15 14.33
CA ASN A 164 18.55 18.36 13.92
C ASN A 164 18.23 17.52 12.68
N LEU A 165 17.79 18.19 11.62
CA LEU A 165 17.44 17.55 10.35
C LEU A 165 18.54 16.61 9.81
N PRO A 166 19.86 16.93 9.86
CA PRO A 166 20.89 16.01 9.37
C PRO A 166 20.89 14.65 10.09
N ALA A 167 20.59 14.62 11.39
CA ALA A 167 20.51 13.37 12.15
C ALA A 167 19.18 12.62 11.91
N ALA A 168 18.08 13.36 11.71
CA ALA A 168 16.76 12.77 11.45
C ALA A 168 16.60 12.27 10.01
N LEU A 169 17.26 12.91 9.05
CA LEU A 169 17.04 12.70 7.62
C LEU A 169 17.25 11.24 7.16
N PRO A 170 18.30 10.51 7.57
CA PRO A 170 18.46 9.11 7.15
C PRO A 170 17.28 8.23 7.58
N TRP A 171 16.79 8.43 8.81
CA TRP A 171 15.69 7.66 9.38
C TRP A 171 14.34 8.06 8.78
N LEU A 172 14.12 9.35 8.54
CA LEU A 172 12.94 9.84 7.81
C LEU A 172 12.88 9.24 6.41
N LEU A 173 13.99 9.32 5.65
CA LEU A 173 14.05 8.76 4.30
C LEU A 173 13.86 7.24 4.31
N LEU A 174 14.47 6.54 5.28
CA LEU A 174 14.27 5.10 5.45
C LEU A 174 12.79 4.77 5.67
N PHE A 175 12.13 5.48 6.57
CA PHE A 175 10.70 5.29 6.87
C PHE A 175 9.84 5.54 5.62
N VAL A 176 9.91 6.74 5.02
CA VAL A 176 8.99 7.13 3.94
C VAL A 176 9.20 6.29 2.67
N PHE A 177 10.44 5.91 2.35
CA PHE A 177 10.69 5.05 1.18
C PHE A 177 10.33 3.59 1.43
N SER A 178 10.58 3.06 2.63
CA SER A 178 10.13 1.71 2.99
C SER A 178 8.61 1.62 2.93
N ASN A 179 7.91 2.60 3.52
CA ASN A 179 6.45 2.64 3.52
C ASN A 179 5.87 2.81 2.11
N SER A 180 6.32 3.83 1.38
CA SER A 180 5.79 4.11 0.03
C SER A 180 6.02 2.96 -0.95
N ILE A 181 7.22 2.36 -1.01
CA ILE A 181 7.46 1.23 -1.92
C ILE A 181 6.58 0.03 -1.53
N MET A 182 6.50 -0.27 -0.24
CA MET A 182 5.68 -1.36 0.28
C MET A 182 4.21 -1.17 -0.11
N GLU A 183 3.62 -0.03 0.22
CA GLU A 183 2.21 0.23 -0.01
C GLU A 183 1.87 0.41 -1.49
N GLU A 184 2.71 1.08 -2.28
CA GLU A 184 2.48 1.19 -3.73
C GLU A 184 2.48 -0.19 -4.41
N LEU A 185 3.38 -1.09 -4.00
CA LEU A 185 3.37 -2.46 -4.51
C LEU A 185 2.14 -3.21 -4.04
N TRP A 186 1.83 -3.14 -2.74
CA TRP A 186 0.85 -3.99 -2.08
C TRP A 186 -0.60 -3.56 -2.35
N LEU A 187 -0.91 -2.27 -2.31
CA LEU A 187 -2.26 -1.72 -2.46
C LEU A 187 -2.60 -1.37 -3.91
N ARG A 188 -1.61 -1.25 -4.79
CA ARG A 188 -1.82 -0.83 -6.19
C ARG A 188 -1.17 -1.75 -7.21
N ALA A 189 0.15 -1.89 -7.22
CA ALA A 189 0.87 -2.46 -8.36
C ALA A 189 0.48 -3.92 -8.64
N ILE A 190 0.26 -4.74 -7.61
CA ILE A 190 -0.21 -6.12 -7.78
C ILE A 190 -1.64 -6.22 -8.36
N PHE A 191 -2.44 -5.16 -8.27
CA PHE A 191 -3.85 -5.17 -8.69
C PHE A 191 -4.11 -4.46 -10.02
N LEU A 192 -3.52 -3.29 -10.24
CA LEU A 192 -3.97 -2.32 -11.26
C LEU A 192 -4.10 -2.94 -12.67
N LYS A 193 -3.05 -3.59 -13.21
CA LYS A 193 -3.12 -4.22 -14.54
C LYS A 193 -4.14 -5.36 -14.61
N LYS A 194 -4.24 -6.15 -13.55
CA LYS A 194 -5.16 -7.30 -13.48
C LYS A 194 -6.61 -6.83 -13.38
N TYR A 195 -6.86 -5.73 -12.68
CA TYR A 195 -8.20 -5.13 -12.53
C TYR A 195 -8.59 -4.35 -13.80
N GLU A 196 -7.62 -3.73 -14.48
CA GLU A 196 -7.83 -3.04 -15.76
C GLU A 196 -8.39 -3.98 -16.82
N VAL A 197 -7.86 -5.20 -16.94
CA VAL A 197 -8.37 -6.21 -17.88
C VAL A 197 -9.86 -6.52 -17.64
N LEU A 198 -10.31 -6.47 -16.39
CA LEU A 198 -11.68 -6.83 -16.03
C LEU A 198 -12.66 -5.65 -16.10
N LEU A 199 -12.24 -4.48 -15.63
CA LEU A 199 -13.10 -3.33 -15.39
C LEU A 199 -12.86 -2.19 -16.39
N GLY A 200 -11.64 -2.08 -16.90
CA GLY A 200 -11.08 -0.90 -17.54
C GLY A 200 -10.30 -0.03 -16.55
N ARG A 201 -9.41 0.82 -17.08
CA ARG A 201 -8.44 1.62 -16.31
C ARG A 201 -9.05 2.44 -15.18
N TRP A 202 -10.07 3.24 -15.47
CA TRP A 202 -10.68 4.15 -14.48
C TRP A 202 -11.32 3.41 -13.30
N ALA A 203 -11.99 2.30 -13.57
CA ALA A 203 -12.60 1.50 -12.51
C ALA A 203 -11.54 0.75 -11.68
N ALA A 204 -10.42 0.31 -12.29
CA ALA A 204 -9.29 -0.26 -11.55
C ALA A 204 -8.64 0.78 -10.62
N ILE A 205 -8.45 2.02 -11.11
CA ILE A 205 -7.98 3.16 -10.29
C ILE A 205 -8.95 3.39 -9.13
N LEU A 206 -10.25 3.48 -9.40
CA LEU A 206 -11.24 3.75 -8.37
C LEU A 206 -11.27 2.65 -7.29
N VAL A 207 -11.27 1.37 -7.68
CA VAL A 207 -11.32 0.24 -6.74
C VAL A 207 -10.07 0.23 -5.84
N THR A 208 -8.88 0.37 -6.41
CA THR A 208 -7.63 0.37 -5.63
C THR A 208 -7.53 1.58 -4.71
N ALA A 209 -7.95 2.77 -5.18
CA ALA A 209 -8.01 3.97 -4.35
C ALA A 209 -9.03 3.86 -3.21
N LEU A 210 -10.22 3.29 -3.46
CA LEU A 210 -11.24 3.08 -2.43
C LEU A 210 -10.73 2.15 -1.32
N VAL A 211 -10.09 1.04 -1.69
CA VAL A 211 -9.48 0.11 -0.73
C VAL A 211 -8.38 0.81 0.07
N PHE A 212 -7.54 1.60 -0.60
CA PHE A 212 -6.52 2.40 0.06
C PHE A 212 -7.12 3.37 1.08
N GLY A 213 -8.08 4.21 0.68
CA GLY A 213 -8.72 5.17 1.59
C GLY A 213 -9.46 4.51 2.75
N THR A 214 -10.23 3.45 2.49
CA THR A 214 -10.98 2.73 3.53
C THR A 214 -10.06 2.04 4.55
N SER A 215 -8.90 1.52 4.13
CA SER A 215 -7.93 0.92 5.05
C SER A 215 -7.34 1.91 6.06
N HIS A 216 -7.36 3.21 5.76
CA HIS A 216 -6.83 4.28 6.59
C HIS A 216 -7.87 4.94 7.50
N VAL A 217 -9.16 4.60 7.37
CA VAL A 217 -10.23 5.18 8.21
C VAL A 217 -10.03 4.89 9.71
N PHE A 218 -9.32 3.80 10.02
CA PHE A 218 -9.03 3.37 11.39
C PHE A 218 -7.58 3.61 11.81
N ALA A 219 -6.88 4.53 11.15
CA ALA A 219 -5.57 4.98 11.60
C ALA A 219 -5.64 5.44 13.07
N THR A 220 -4.62 5.07 13.85
CA THR A 220 -4.60 5.29 15.31
C THR A 220 -3.92 6.59 15.72
N TYR A 221 -3.29 7.29 14.78
CA TYR A 221 -2.69 8.61 15.02
C TYR A 221 -3.69 9.73 14.81
N ASP A 222 -3.44 10.86 15.46
CA ASP A 222 -4.31 12.02 15.39
C ASP A 222 -4.20 12.72 14.03
N PHE A 223 -5.33 12.96 13.36
CA PHE A 223 -5.39 13.67 12.09
C PHE A 223 -6.51 14.71 12.16
N PRO A 224 -6.32 15.95 11.68
CA PRO A 224 -7.37 16.96 11.68
C PRO A 224 -8.64 16.48 10.99
N GLY A 225 -9.74 16.35 11.75
CA GLY A 225 -11.01 15.81 11.27
C GLY A 225 -11.17 14.28 11.43
N GLY A 226 -10.21 13.62 12.07
CA GLY A 226 -10.23 12.19 12.41
C GLY A 226 -10.01 11.25 11.23
N GLY A 227 -10.12 9.94 11.52
CA GLY A 227 -9.81 8.88 10.56
C GLY A 227 -10.65 8.91 9.27
N LEU A 228 -11.91 9.35 9.32
CA LEU A 228 -12.74 9.47 8.12
C LEU A 228 -12.20 10.52 7.14
N VAL A 229 -11.84 11.71 7.65
CA VAL A 229 -11.25 12.77 6.81
C VAL A 229 -9.91 12.31 6.25
N PHE A 230 -9.10 11.65 7.08
CA PHE A 230 -7.84 11.07 6.62
C PHE A 230 -8.05 10.04 5.50
N GLY A 231 -9.01 9.13 5.66
CA GLY A 231 -9.39 8.15 4.63
C GLY A 231 -9.87 8.78 3.32
N VAL A 232 -10.59 9.91 3.38
CA VAL A 232 -10.98 10.68 2.18
C VAL A 232 -9.76 11.34 1.51
N VAL A 233 -8.85 11.92 2.29
CA VAL A 233 -7.62 12.52 1.77
C VAL A 233 -6.77 11.48 1.07
N VAL A 234 -6.47 10.35 1.73
CA VAL A 234 -5.67 9.30 1.12
C VAL A 234 -6.39 8.57 -0.02
N PHE A 235 -7.73 8.53 -0.05
CA PHE A 235 -8.48 8.11 -1.23
C PHE A 235 -8.15 8.98 -2.45
N VAL A 236 -8.14 10.31 -2.30
CA VAL A 236 -7.81 11.24 -3.40
C VAL A 236 -6.35 11.07 -3.84
N LEU A 237 -5.42 10.98 -2.88
CA LEU A 237 -4.01 10.67 -3.17
C LEU A 237 -3.88 9.29 -3.84
N GLY A 238 -4.71 8.33 -3.44
CA GLY A 238 -5.01 7.04 -4.05
C GLY A 238 -5.19 7.12 -5.56
N LEU A 239 -6.15 7.96 -5.97
CA LEU A 239 -6.49 8.19 -7.37
C LEU A 239 -5.31 8.78 -8.15
N VAL A 240 -4.63 9.77 -7.58
CA VAL A 240 -3.48 10.44 -8.21
C VAL A 240 -2.32 9.47 -8.40
N GLY A 241 -1.94 8.72 -7.36
CA GLY A 241 -0.87 7.73 -7.41
C GLY A 241 -1.14 6.61 -8.41
N ALA A 242 -2.36 6.05 -8.41
CA ALA A 242 -2.74 5.02 -9.37
C ALA A 242 -2.73 5.53 -10.82
N GLN A 243 -3.21 6.76 -11.05
CA GLN A 243 -3.17 7.37 -12.38
C GLN A 243 -1.74 7.68 -12.83
N ALA A 244 -0.88 8.15 -11.92
CA ALA A 244 0.54 8.35 -12.18
C ALA A 244 1.23 7.04 -12.55
N MET A 245 0.93 5.95 -11.83
CA MET A 245 1.49 4.61 -12.09
C MET A 245 1.16 4.11 -13.50
N PHE A 246 -0.09 4.26 -13.94
CA PHE A 246 -0.46 3.92 -15.31
C PHE A 246 0.13 4.86 -16.36
N LYS A 247 0.29 6.15 -16.06
CA LYS A 247 0.86 7.13 -17.01
C LYS A 247 2.38 6.95 -17.17
N GLU A 248 3.05 6.60 -16.09
CA GLU A 248 4.47 6.21 -16.11
C GLU A 248 4.65 4.80 -16.71
N ASP A 249 3.70 3.88 -16.47
CA ASP A 249 3.93 2.44 -16.61
C ASP A 249 5.20 2.00 -15.86
N GLY A 250 5.33 2.52 -14.64
CA GLY A 250 6.48 2.40 -13.74
C GLY A 250 6.08 2.78 -12.31
N LEU A 251 6.99 2.50 -11.37
CA LEU A 251 6.74 2.63 -9.93
C LEU A 251 7.34 3.91 -9.32
N ILE A 252 8.28 4.57 -9.99
CA ILE A 252 9.15 5.60 -9.38
C ILE A 252 8.35 6.85 -9.00
N GLY A 253 7.50 7.34 -9.91
CA GLY A 253 6.68 8.53 -9.69
C GLY A 253 5.68 8.36 -8.55
N PRO A 254 4.85 7.29 -8.54
CA PRO A 254 3.96 6.98 -7.43
C PRO A 254 4.69 6.83 -6.09
N VAL A 255 5.84 6.16 -6.06
CA VAL A 255 6.65 6.01 -4.83
C VAL A 255 7.13 7.36 -4.31
N LEU A 256 7.70 8.21 -5.16
CA LEU A 256 8.15 9.54 -4.76
C LEU A 256 6.97 10.44 -4.32
N PHE A 257 5.83 10.35 -5.01
CA PHE A 257 4.61 11.05 -4.64
C PHE A 257 4.11 10.62 -3.25
N HIS A 258 4.10 9.31 -2.99
CA HIS A 258 3.71 8.72 -1.71
C HIS A 258 4.66 9.09 -0.58
N ALA A 259 5.96 8.86 -0.79
CA ALA A 259 6.99 9.24 0.17
C ALA A 259 6.90 10.72 0.55
N GLY A 260 6.48 11.58 -0.39
CA GLY A 260 6.22 12.99 -0.15
C GLY A 260 5.10 13.20 0.88
N TYR A 261 3.90 12.67 0.64
CA TYR A 261 2.79 12.91 1.56
C TYR A 261 2.97 12.21 2.92
N ASP A 262 3.79 11.16 3.01
CA ASP A 262 4.15 10.55 4.30
C ASP A 262 4.90 11.54 5.21
N LEU A 263 5.66 12.48 4.63
CA LEU A 263 6.29 13.56 5.40
C LEU A 263 5.27 14.48 6.08
N VAL A 264 4.04 14.57 5.54
CA VAL A 264 2.97 15.42 6.11
C VAL A 264 2.28 14.74 7.30
N ILE A 265 2.46 13.43 7.49
CA ILE A 265 1.83 12.65 8.56
C ILE A 265 2.82 12.03 9.54
N ILE A 266 4.14 12.13 9.30
CA ILE A 266 5.15 11.50 10.15
C ILE A 266 5.12 11.99 11.60
N ILE A 267 4.87 13.28 11.84
CA ILE A 267 4.78 13.83 13.20
C ILE A 267 3.57 13.28 13.96
N PRO A 268 2.34 13.33 13.41
CA PRO A 268 1.20 12.62 13.99
C PRO A 268 1.48 11.17 14.36
N ILE A 269 2.15 10.43 13.47
CA ILE A 269 2.51 9.04 13.71
C ILE A 269 3.45 8.92 14.91
N LEU A 270 4.51 9.73 14.96
CA LEU A 270 5.50 9.70 16.04
C LEU A 270 4.91 10.10 17.39
N ASN A 271 3.92 10.99 17.41
CA ASN A 271 3.20 11.36 18.63
C ASN A 271 2.22 10.28 19.13
N SER A 272 1.97 9.24 18.32
CA SER A 272 1.04 8.14 18.64
C SER A 272 1.73 6.84 19.06
N LEU A 273 3.07 6.83 19.09
CA LEU A 273 3.89 5.71 19.56
C LEU A 273 3.82 5.55 21.08
#